data_AF-A0A858CPM9-F1
#
_entry.id   AF-A0A858CPM9-F1
#
_cell.length_a   1.000
_cell.length_b   1.000
_cell.length_c   1.000
_cell.angle_alpha   90.00
_cell.angle_beta   90.00
_cell.angle_gamma   90.00
#
_symmetry.space_group_name_H-M   'P 1'
#
loop_
_entity.id
_entity.type
_entity.pdbx_description
1 polymer ?
#
loop_
_entity_poly.entity_id
_entity_poly.type
_entity_poly.pdbx_seq_one_letter_code
_entity_poly.pdbx_strand_id
1 'polypeptide(L)'
;MAMKLRLARGGSKKRPFYRIVAADSRMPRDGRYAERVGTYNPLLPKDSEDRVKMDMERVNYWLAQGAQPTDRVSRMLEAAGVIAKKDRANLKKGVPGKKAADRAAEKAAKAAVAAAPAEEAAAE
;
A
#
# COMPACT_ATOMS: atom_id res chain seq x y z
N MET A 1 -7.63 -21.55 -1.26
CA MET A 1 -6.61 -22.25 -2.05
C MET A 1 -5.96 -21.20 -2.92
N ALA A 2 -4.84 -20.62 -2.47
CA ALA A 2 -4.18 -19.55 -3.20
C ALA A 2 -2.69 -19.57 -2.86
N MET A 3 -1.86 -19.64 -3.90
CA MET A 3 -0.41 -19.51 -3.75
C MET A 3 -0.09 -18.06 -3.42
N LYS A 4 0.74 -17.82 -2.40
CA LYS A 4 1.13 -16.49 -1.97
C LYS A 4 2.64 -16.35 -1.97
N LEU A 5 3.10 -15.21 -2.47
CA LEU A 5 4.47 -14.74 -2.24
C LEU A 5 4.49 -13.95 -0.92
N ARG A 6 5.03 -14.57 0.12
CA ARG A 6 4.99 -14.05 1.49
C ARG A 6 6.37 -14.07 2.16
N LEU A 7 6.49 -13.32 3.25
CA LEU A 7 7.68 -13.33 4.09
C LEU A 7 7.55 -14.40 5.18
N ALA A 8 8.46 -15.38 5.16
CA ALA A 8 8.69 -16.29 6.27
C ALA A 8 9.76 -15.69 7.18
N ARG A 9 9.49 -15.60 8.47
CA ARG A 9 10.46 -15.10 9.44
C ARG A 9 11.50 -16.18 9.74
N GLY A 10 12.70 -15.70 10.01
CA GLY A 10 13.81 -16.44 10.58
C GLY A 10 14.68 -15.48 11.40
N GLY A 11 15.90 -15.90 11.65
CA GLY A 11 16.84 -15.19 12.51
C GLY A 11 16.57 -15.44 13.99
N SER A 12 17.32 -14.73 14.84
CA SER A 12 17.28 -14.89 16.28
C SER A 12 16.45 -13.79 16.95
N LYS A 13 16.25 -13.91 18.26
CA LYS A 13 15.57 -12.88 19.07
C LYS A 13 16.26 -11.53 18.86
N LYS A 14 15.48 -10.47 18.63
CA LYS A 14 15.94 -9.11 18.31
C LYS A 14 16.77 -8.96 17.02
N ARG A 15 16.97 -10.02 16.23
CA ARG A 15 17.65 -9.97 14.92
C ARG A 15 16.79 -10.62 13.83
N PRO A 16 15.76 -9.92 13.33
CA PRO A 16 14.85 -10.49 12.33
C PRO A 16 15.55 -10.65 10.98
N PHE A 17 15.35 -11.81 10.36
CA PHE A 17 15.70 -12.07 8.98
C PHE A 17 14.50 -12.69 8.28
N TYR A 18 14.22 -12.30 7.03
CA TYR A 18 13.06 -12.82 6.31
C TYR A 18 13.49 -13.56 5.05
N ARG A 19 12.80 -14.67 4.76
CA ARG A 19 12.88 -15.40 3.50
C ARG A 19 11.64 -15.04 2.69
N ILE A 20 11.80 -14.77 1.41
CA ILE A 20 10.69 -14.57 0.49
C ILE A 20 10.37 -15.95 -0.09
N VAL A 21 9.16 -16.43 0.17
CA VAL A 21 8.75 -17.81 -0.14
C VAL A 21 7.44 -17.83 -0.91
N ALA A 22 7.34 -18.77 -1.85
CA ALA A 22 6.09 -19.17 -2.49
C ALA A 22 5.46 -20.29 -1.66
N ALA A 23 4.30 -20.03 -1.06
CA ALA A 23 3.63 -20.98 -0.18
C ALA A 23 2.11 -20.87 -0.28
N ASP A 24 1.40 -21.97 -0.01
CA ASP A 24 -0.05 -21.94 0.12
C ASP A 24 -0.43 -21.06 1.32
N SER A 25 -1.41 -20.19 1.10
CA SER A 25 -2.08 -19.36 2.11
C SER A 25 -2.41 -20.05 3.44
N ARG A 26 -2.75 -21.35 3.42
CA ARG A 26 -3.17 -22.12 4.60
C ARG A 26 -2.01 -22.61 5.46
N MET A 27 -0.81 -22.64 4.91
CA MET A 27 0.37 -23.16 5.62
C MET A 27 0.83 -22.15 6.68
N PRO A 28 1.37 -22.60 7.84
CA PRO A 28 1.89 -21.71 8.87
C PRO A 28 3.01 -20.81 8.33
N ARG A 29 3.18 -19.61 8.90
CA ARG A 29 4.08 -18.57 8.38
C ARG A 29 5.49 -19.07 8.06
N ASP A 30 6.08 -19.82 9.00
CA ASP A 30 7.47 -20.29 8.93
C ASP A 30 7.59 -21.79 8.65
N GLY A 31 6.49 -22.46 8.28
CA GLY A 31 6.49 -23.89 7.98
C GLY A 31 6.84 -24.20 6.53
N ARG A 32 6.29 -25.32 6.04
CA ARG A 32 6.55 -25.80 4.68
C ARG A 32 6.11 -24.78 3.63
N TYR A 33 6.99 -24.55 2.67
CA TYR A 33 6.77 -23.74 1.47
C TYR A 33 7.15 -24.58 0.24
N ALA A 34 6.69 -24.17 -0.94
CA ALA A 34 7.08 -24.85 -2.18
C ALA A 34 8.50 -24.45 -2.58
N GLU A 35 8.78 -23.14 -2.57
CA GLU A 35 10.07 -22.62 -3.01
C GLU A 35 10.47 -21.34 -2.26
N ARG A 36 11.78 -21.17 -2.05
CA ARG A 36 12.37 -19.91 -1.58
C ARG A 36 12.88 -19.14 -2.79
N VAL A 37 12.25 -18.00 -3.07
CA VAL A 37 12.58 -17.14 -4.22
C VAL A 37 13.46 -15.94 -3.85
N GLY A 38 13.75 -15.74 -2.56
CA GLY A 38 14.59 -14.62 -2.14
C GLY A 38 14.77 -14.47 -0.64
N THR A 39 15.39 -13.36 -0.24
CA THR A 39 15.65 -12.96 1.14
C THR A 39 15.45 -11.46 1.33
N TYR A 40 15.11 -11.10 2.57
CA TYR A 40 14.95 -9.72 3.00
C TYR A 40 15.55 -9.53 4.39
N ASN A 41 16.53 -8.62 4.49
CA ASN A 41 17.16 -8.24 5.75
C ASN A 41 16.78 -6.79 6.12
N PRO A 42 15.86 -6.58 7.08
CA PRO A 42 15.43 -5.24 7.47
C PRO A 42 16.49 -4.45 8.24
N LEU A 43 17.52 -5.13 8.79
CA LEU A 43 18.58 -4.51 9.58
C LEU A 43 19.63 -3.80 8.72
N LEU A 44 19.67 -4.09 7.42
CA LEU A 44 20.56 -3.39 6.50
C LEU A 44 19.99 -2.03 6.10
N PRO A 45 20.87 -1.05 5.80
CA PRO A 45 20.49 0.25 5.27
C PRO A 45 19.57 0.14 4.05
N LYS A 46 18.75 1.17 3.79
CA LYS A 46 17.74 1.11 2.73
C LYS A 46 18.34 0.93 1.34
N ASP A 47 19.51 1.51 1.12
CA ASP A 47 20.22 1.58 -0.15
C ASP A 47 21.17 0.39 -0.35
N SER A 48 21.23 -0.52 0.62
CA SER A 48 22.04 -1.74 0.50
C SER A 48 21.37 -2.74 -0.46
N GLU A 49 22.10 -3.18 -1.46
CA GLU A 49 21.67 -4.22 -2.41
C GLU A 49 21.39 -5.55 -1.70
N ASP A 50 22.15 -5.85 -0.65
CA ASP A 50 21.96 -7.06 0.17
C ASP A 50 20.68 -7.03 1.00
N ARG A 51 20.01 -5.88 1.09
CA ARG A 51 18.78 -5.73 1.86
C ARG A 51 17.67 -6.59 1.30
N VAL A 52 17.51 -6.64 -0.02
CA VAL A 52 16.48 -7.42 -0.71
C VAL A 52 17.15 -8.15 -1.87
N LYS A 53 17.24 -9.48 -1.76
CA LYS A 53 17.70 -10.33 -2.87
C LYS A 53 16.56 -11.20 -3.34
N MET A 54 16.25 -11.13 -4.64
CA MET A 54 15.19 -11.91 -5.26
C MET A 54 15.73 -12.57 -6.52
N ASP A 55 15.36 -13.83 -6.73
CA ASP A 55 15.48 -14.49 -8.01
C ASP A 55 14.29 -14.07 -8.88
N MET A 56 14.56 -13.18 -9.84
CA MET A 56 13.53 -12.55 -10.66
C MET A 56 12.86 -13.54 -11.62
N GLU A 57 13.59 -14.54 -12.10
CA GLU A 57 13.06 -15.56 -13.01
C GLU A 57 11.99 -16.39 -12.29
N ARG A 58 12.31 -16.83 -11.06
CA ARG A 58 11.38 -17.62 -10.24
C ARG A 58 10.21 -16.79 -9.74
N VAL A 59 10.44 -15.52 -9.36
CA VAL A 59 9.37 -14.61 -9.00
C VAL A 59 8.37 -14.43 -10.15
N ASN A 60 8.87 -14.18 -11.36
CA ASN A 60 8.03 -14.01 -12.55
C ASN A 60 7.25 -15.28 -12.89
N TYR A 61 7.88 -16.45 -12.77
CA TYR A 61 7.19 -17.73 -12.91
C TYR A 61 6.01 -17.85 -11.95
N TRP A 62 6.21 -17.59 -10.65
CA TRP A 62 5.13 -17.71 -9.67
C TRP A 62 4.03 -16.66 -9.86
N LEU A 63 4.38 -15.44 -10.27
CA LEU A 63 3.40 -14.41 -10.64
C LEU A 63 2.56 -14.85 -11.84
N ALA A 64 3.18 -15.43 -12.88
CA ALA A 64 2.49 -15.98 -14.04
C ALA A 64 1.56 -17.14 -13.70
N GLN A 65 1.92 -17.96 -12.71
CA GLN A 65 1.06 -19.02 -12.15
C GLN A 65 -0.06 -18.48 -11.24
N GLY A 66 -0.22 -17.15 -11.12
CA GLY A 66 -1.28 -16.51 -10.35
C GLY A 66 -1.00 -16.35 -8.85
N ALA A 67 0.26 -16.49 -8.42
CA ALA A 67 0.61 -16.27 -7.01
C ALA A 67 0.39 -14.81 -6.60
N GLN A 68 -0.31 -14.60 -5.49
CA GLN A 68 -0.63 -13.26 -5.00
C GLN A 68 0.45 -12.77 -4.01
N PRO A 69 1.14 -11.65 -4.29
CA PRO A 69 2.12 -11.09 -3.36
C PRO A 69 1.45 -10.37 -2.18
N THR A 70 2.04 -10.50 -1.00
CA THR A 70 1.65 -9.72 0.20
C THR A 70 2.06 -8.25 0.08
N ASP A 71 1.45 -7.33 0.85
CA ASP A 71 1.67 -5.87 0.73
C ASP A 71 3.15 -5.47 0.72
N ARG A 72 3.95 -6.09 1.62
CA ARG A 72 5.38 -5.80 1.72
C ARG A 72 6.19 -6.36 0.56
N VAL A 73 5.88 -7.57 0.10
CA VAL A 73 6.53 -8.18 -1.07
C VAL A 73 6.16 -7.38 -2.32
N SER A 74 4.91 -6.95 -2.46
CA SER A 74 4.48 -6.06 -3.53
C SER A 74 5.29 -4.75 -3.55
N ARG A 75 5.59 -4.12 -2.41
CA ARG A 75 6.48 -2.93 -2.37
C ARG A 75 7.89 -3.22 -2.88
N MET A 76 8.44 -4.40 -2.58
CA MET A 76 9.75 -4.80 -3.06
C MET A 76 9.73 -5.02 -4.58
N LEU A 77 8.67 -5.65 -5.10
CA LEU A 77 8.48 -5.87 -6.54
C LEU A 77 8.20 -4.57 -7.31
N GLU A 78 7.51 -3.61 -6.69
CA GLU A 78 7.35 -2.25 -7.24
C GLU A 78 8.68 -1.52 -7.32
N ALA A 79 9.53 -1.63 -6.28
CA ALA A 79 10.86 -1.04 -6.28
C ALA A 79 11.78 -1.67 -7.33
N ALA A 80 11.59 -2.97 -7.62
CA ALA A 80 12.33 -3.68 -8.67
C ALA A 80 11.74 -3.50 -10.08
N GLY A 81 10.65 -2.73 -10.24
CA GLY A 81 10.03 -2.47 -11.54
C GLY A 81 9.20 -3.62 -12.14
N VAL A 82 8.95 -4.70 -11.39
CA VAL A 82 8.19 -5.88 -11.88
C VAL A 82 6.70 -5.63 -11.92
N ILE A 83 6.19 -4.90 -10.92
CA ILE A 83 4.76 -4.62 -10.76
C ILE A 83 4.56 -3.11 -10.75
N ALA A 84 3.51 -2.64 -11.42
CA ALA A 84 3.10 -1.25 -11.39
C ALA A 84 2.86 -0.78 -9.94
N LYS A 85 3.37 0.41 -9.62
CA LYS A 85 3.22 1.01 -8.29
C LYS A 85 1.76 1.28 -8.00
N LYS A 86 1.21 0.63 -6.97
CA LYS A 86 -0.17 0.89 -6.55
C LYS A 86 -0.26 2.26 -5.88
N ASP A 87 -1.30 3.03 -6.23
CA ASP A 87 -1.62 4.24 -5.49
C ASP A 87 -2.19 3.85 -4.12
N ARG A 88 -1.42 4.16 -3.07
CA ARG A 88 -1.76 3.88 -1.67
C ARG A 88 -1.95 5.17 -0.88
N ALA A 89 -1.89 6.33 -1.53
CA ALA A 89 -2.12 7.59 -0.87
C ALA A 89 -3.63 7.73 -0.58
N ASN A 90 -3.98 8.07 0.66
CA ASN A 90 -5.36 8.41 0.99
C ASN A 90 -5.58 9.90 0.70
N LEU A 91 -5.70 10.26 -0.59
CA LEU A 91 -5.95 11.64 -1.03
C LEU A 91 -7.26 12.21 -0.45
N LYS A 92 -8.18 11.35 0.00
CA LYS A 92 -9.48 11.73 0.56
C LYS A 92 -9.45 12.03 2.06
N LYS A 93 -8.33 11.82 2.76
CA LYS A 93 -8.24 12.04 4.22
C LYS A 93 -8.41 13.51 4.62
N GLY A 94 -8.12 14.45 3.71
CA GLY A 94 -8.27 15.89 3.94
C GLY A 94 -9.58 16.50 3.44
N VAL A 95 -10.45 15.72 2.78
CA VAL A 95 -11.70 16.25 2.22
C VAL A 95 -12.79 16.22 3.29
N PRO A 96 -13.42 17.37 3.63
CA PRO A 96 -14.56 17.37 4.54
C PRO A 96 -15.65 16.43 4.01
N GLY A 97 -16.22 15.59 4.89
CA GLY A 97 -17.29 14.69 4.49
C GLY A 97 -18.47 15.45 3.86
N LYS A 98 -19.26 14.75 3.03
CA LYS A 98 -20.36 15.35 2.23
C LYS A 98 -21.24 16.32 3.05
N LYS A 99 -21.66 15.90 4.26
CA LYS A 99 -22.44 16.72 5.20
C LYS A 99 -21.76 18.01 5.68
N ALA A 100 -20.44 18.05 5.77
CA ALA A 100 -19.69 19.25 6.14
C ALA A 100 -19.57 20.20 4.94
N ALA A 101 -19.40 19.66 3.73
CA ALA A 101 -19.42 20.42 2.48
C ALA A 101 -20.80 21.03 2.20
N ASP A 102 -21.88 20.26 2.36
CA ASP A 102 -23.26 20.73 2.19
C ASP A 102 -23.59 21.85 3.18
N ARG A 103 -23.19 21.71 4.45
CA ARG A 103 -23.42 22.76 5.48
C ARG A 103 -22.59 24.02 5.23
N ALA A 104 -21.38 23.88 4.69
CA ALA A 104 -20.56 25.04 4.30
C ALA A 104 -21.16 25.75 3.07
N ALA A 105 -21.70 25.00 2.10
CA ALA A 105 -22.38 25.55 0.94
C ALA A 105 -23.70 26.24 1.32
N GLU A 106 -24.50 25.64 2.20
CA GLU A 106 -25.75 26.25 2.69
C GLU A 106 -25.47 27.52 3.51
N LYS A 107 -24.43 27.50 4.36
CA LYS A 107 -24.00 28.68 5.12
C LYS A 107 -23.44 29.79 4.22
N ALA A 108 -22.71 29.43 3.16
CA ALA A 108 -22.21 30.39 2.17
C ALA A 108 -23.34 30.97 1.30
N ALA A 109 -24.30 30.15 0.88
CA ALA A 109 -25.49 30.60 0.15
C ALA A 109 -26.35 31.53 1.01
N LYS A 110 -26.54 31.19 2.30
CA LYS A 110 -27.28 32.03 3.25
C LYS A 110 -26.55 33.34 3.56
N ALA A 111 -25.22 33.34 3.60
CA ALA A 111 -24.41 34.55 3.75
C ALA A 111 -24.43 35.43 2.49
N ALA A 112 -24.45 34.85 1.29
CA ALA A 112 -24.57 35.59 0.03
C ALA A 112 -25.96 36.21 -0.14
N VAL A 113 -27.03 35.50 0.22
CA VAL A 113 -28.41 36.03 0.22
C VAL A 113 -28.60 37.13 1.27
N ALA A 114 -27.91 37.06 2.41
CA ALA A 114 -27.94 38.10 3.45
C ALA A 114 -27.08 39.33 3.12
N ALA A 115 -26.14 39.23 2.18
CA ALA A 115 -25.32 40.36 1.72
C ALA A 115 -25.92 41.09 0.51
N ALA A 116 -26.84 40.47 -0.23
CA ALA A 116 -27.54 41.07 -1.36
C ALA A 116 -28.60 42.16 -1.04
N PRO A 117 -29.22 42.31 0.16
CA PRO A 117 -30.24 43.34 0.37
C PRO A 117 -29.64 44.72 0.71
N ALA A 118 -28.32 44.90 0.63
CA ALA A 118 -27.67 46.19 0.89
C ALA A 118 -27.41 47.02 -0.38
N GLU A 119 -27.63 46.49 -1.59
CA GLU A 119 -27.42 47.24 -2.85
C GLU A 119 -28.73 47.72 -3.51
N GLU A 120 -29.91 47.46 -2.92
CA GLU A 120 -31.21 47.96 -3.40
C GLU A 120 -31.84 49.03 -2.48
N ALA A 121 -31.10 49.56 -1.50
CA ALA A 121 -31.54 50.67 -0.63
C ALA A 121 -30.73 51.98 -0.82
N ALA A 122 -29.87 52.05 -1.85
CA ALA A 122 -29.09 53.25 -2.17
C ALA A 122 -29.52 53.92 -3.50
N ALA A 123 -30.62 53.48 -4.11
CA ALA A 123 -31.17 54.08 -5.33
C ALA A 123 -32.70 54.19 -5.26
N GLU A 124 -33.22 54.96 -4.32
CA GLU A 124 -34.47 55.73 -4.50
C GLU A 124 -34.36 57.07 -3.77
#